data_AF-A0A1M6XHM4-F1
#
_entry.id   AF-A0A1M6XHM4-F1
#
_cell.length_a   1.000
_cell.length_b   1.000
_cell.length_c   1.000
_cell.angle_alpha   90.00
_cell.angle_beta   90.00
_cell.angle_gamma   90.00
#
_symmetry.space_group_name_H-M   'P 1'
#
loop_
_entity.id
_entity.type
_entity.pdbx_description
1 polymer ?
#
loop_
_entity_poly.entity_id
_entity_poly.type
_entity_poly.pdbx_seq_one_letter_code
_entity_poly.pdbx_strand_id
1 'polypeptide(L)'
;MKNSATSNPVSLTVSIDGGAPVTKTCDLLVVACEPRNLIGTCDYTQTELDLFSKFKNYTFHTTLLKVKVPSPAPEFGIILSPQEISDMAGNVSGYRNETAKQFSLETANGMAENLVTVYQLEGPETTPMTEQQFLDNLNATLPTLSWWPYPDYEIVTDSASLPVDLRTPYFDHFDNAGLLAGGPWDYLDLQGKNNTIYVHGSTCFESVLQCWQYGGMLIENQGRLGWSLPDHKDASIIVLGAGPSGMMFAHRLKELCYTNVEILESTGRFGGKTHTVTYDTPSPNGGQTACELGTCYLSPAYDAMANHFAACDFMVDNIREGMFLTPSHDDPKGKTIRGMTTAGQFDGVPMTEPLIDYTEYTLLKGYYEANQPFAEPAKWLDGFDPDKLKLEMLLKLLEYDALLALYRGLTLPMPLSPPTALLQYDSFYDFLEKNDLLLLTGMLEYAYSVQGYGPLKQIPAYYGLIWISLPLTLGMIFSDKPAVTVLSKGWLDIWTQMAPTLDITLNAHVTGIDRGAVGQVT
;
A
#
# COMPACT_ATOMS: atom_id res chain seq x y z
N MET A 1 29.86 27.21 -15.81
CA MET A 1 29.01 27.56 -16.96
C MET A 1 29.12 26.45 -18.00
N LYS A 2 28.28 25.41 -17.89
CA LYS A 2 28.05 24.46 -18.99
C LYS A 2 26.73 24.89 -19.61
N ASN A 3 26.73 25.17 -20.91
CA ASN A 3 25.54 25.45 -21.70
C ASN A 3 24.48 24.36 -21.42
N SER A 4 23.34 24.72 -20.84
CA SER A 4 22.15 23.90 -20.97
C SER A 4 21.74 24.01 -22.45
N ALA A 5 21.87 22.90 -23.18
CA ALA A 5 21.15 22.79 -24.43
C ALA A 5 19.67 22.94 -24.07
N THR A 6 19.00 23.92 -24.65
CA THR A 6 17.55 24.10 -24.57
C THR A 6 16.92 22.81 -25.07
N SER A 7 16.53 21.93 -24.16
CA SER A 7 15.74 20.75 -24.50
C SER A 7 14.38 21.23 -25.01
N ASN A 8 13.86 20.60 -26.07
CA ASN A 8 12.56 20.98 -26.60
C ASN A 8 11.49 20.76 -25.52
N PRO A 9 10.51 21.68 -25.37
CA PRO A 9 9.41 21.49 -24.44
C PRO A 9 8.62 20.23 -24.80
N VAL A 10 8.08 19.55 -23.80
CA VAL A 10 7.24 18.35 -23.99
C VAL A 10 5.89 18.80 -24.50
N SER A 11 5.34 18.12 -25.51
CA SER A 11 4.03 18.39 -26.09
C SER A 11 3.07 17.24 -25.80
N LEU A 12 1.88 17.55 -25.30
CA LEU A 12 0.82 16.60 -24.97
C LEU A 12 -0.43 16.90 -25.80
N THR A 13 -1.03 15.86 -26.36
CA THR A 13 -2.37 15.92 -26.98
C THR A 13 -3.39 15.41 -25.97
N VAL A 14 -4.33 16.26 -25.57
CA VAL A 14 -5.26 15.99 -24.47
C VAL A 14 -6.70 16.26 -24.89
N SER A 15 -7.60 15.34 -24.55
CA SER A 15 -9.05 15.51 -24.68
C SER A 15 -9.65 15.60 -23.28
N ILE A 16 -10.34 16.71 -22.97
CA ILE A 16 -10.97 16.95 -21.66
C ILE A 16 -12.48 16.77 -21.81
N ASP A 17 -13.10 15.98 -20.93
CA ASP A 17 -14.55 15.70 -20.93
C ASP A 17 -15.08 15.20 -22.29
N GLY A 18 -14.25 14.44 -23.02
CA GLY A 18 -14.56 13.95 -24.38
C GLY A 18 -14.61 15.04 -25.47
N GLY A 19 -14.11 16.25 -25.19
CA GLY A 19 -14.01 17.35 -26.13
C GLY A 19 -12.99 17.14 -27.25
N ALA A 20 -12.85 18.13 -28.13
CA ALA A 20 -11.85 18.10 -29.19
C ALA A 20 -10.42 18.09 -28.58
N PRO A 21 -9.48 17.28 -29.12
CA PRO A 21 -8.11 17.27 -28.63
C PRO A 21 -7.45 18.64 -28.73
N VAL A 22 -6.76 19.04 -27.66
CA VAL A 22 -5.94 20.25 -27.58
C VAL A 22 -4.49 19.90 -27.33
N THR A 23 -3.57 20.72 -27.83
CA THR A 23 -2.15 20.61 -27.52
C THR A 23 -1.80 21.45 -26.30
N LYS A 24 -1.20 20.81 -25.30
CA LYS A 24 -0.55 21.46 -24.15
C LYS A 24 0.95 21.26 -24.25
N THR A 25 1.74 22.20 -23.74
CA THR A 25 3.20 22.08 -23.69
C THR A 25 3.71 22.36 -22.29
N CYS A 26 4.74 21.64 -21.83
CA CYS A 26 5.39 21.89 -20.55
C CYS A 26 6.91 21.83 -20.64
N ASP A 27 7.57 22.51 -19.70
CA ASP A 27 9.03 22.47 -19.51
C ASP A 27 9.46 21.19 -18.78
N LEU A 28 8.57 20.63 -17.95
CA LEU A 28 8.77 19.37 -17.25
C LEU A 28 7.48 18.54 -17.25
N LEU A 29 7.62 17.26 -17.63
CA LEU A 29 6.59 16.25 -17.46
C LEU A 29 6.86 15.44 -16.19
N VAL A 30 5.85 15.28 -15.34
CA VAL A 30 5.89 14.43 -14.15
C VAL A 30 4.93 13.26 -14.36
N VAL A 31 5.48 12.06 -14.54
CA VAL A 31 4.68 10.84 -14.66
C VAL A 31 4.42 10.28 -13.26
N ALA A 32 3.20 10.51 -12.75
CA ALA A 32 2.76 10.05 -11.43
C ALA A 32 1.78 8.88 -11.48
N CYS A 33 1.45 8.41 -12.69
CA CYS A 33 0.70 7.19 -12.96
C CYS A 33 1.64 6.03 -13.34
N GLU A 34 1.09 4.81 -13.39
CA GLU A 34 1.83 3.64 -13.85
C GLU A 34 2.30 3.84 -15.30
N PRO A 35 3.62 3.78 -15.57
CA PRO A 35 4.17 4.18 -16.87
C PRO A 35 3.75 3.24 -18.02
N ARG A 36 3.40 1.98 -17.74
CA ARG A 36 2.94 1.05 -18.78
C ARG A 36 1.61 1.51 -19.43
N ASN A 37 0.79 2.26 -18.72
CA ASN A 37 -0.46 2.83 -19.25
C ASN A 37 -0.23 3.92 -20.31
N LEU A 38 1.00 4.39 -20.46
CA LEU A 38 1.39 5.37 -21.48
C LEU A 38 2.10 4.73 -22.68
N ILE A 39 2.24 3.40 -22.73
CA ILE A 39 2.82 2.70 -23.90
C ILE A 39 1.92 2.94 -25.12
N GLY A 40 2.52 3.41 -26.20
CA GLY A 40 1.80 3.80 -27.43
C GLY A 40 1.22 5.21 -27.39
N THR A 41 1.17 5.85 -26.22
CA THR A 41 0.80 7.26 -26.03
C THR A 41 2.03 8.15 -25.93
N CYS A 42 3.03 7.72 -25.17
CA CYS A 42 4.30 8.40 -24.98
C CYS A 42 5.37 7.87 -25.93
N ASP A 43 6.24 8.76 -26.40
CA ASP A 43 7.44 8.45 -27.18
C ASP A 43 8.54 7.80 -26.31
N TYR A 44 8.22 6.73 -25.59
CA TYR A 44 9.19 5.99 -24.79
C TYR A 44 10.33 5.44 -25.66
N THR A 45 11.55 5.65 -25.18
CA THR A 45 12.77 5.03 -25.70
C THR A 45 12.74 3.52 -25.45
N GLN A 46 13.54 2.75 -26.20
CA GLN A 46 13.62 1.30 -25.98
C GLN A 46 14.10 0.97 -24.56
N THR A 47 15.03 1.75 -23.99
CA THR A 47 15.48 1.58 -22.61
C THR A 47 14.35 1.74 -21.59
N GLU A 48 13.47 2.72 -21.78
CA GLU A 48 12.29 2.90 -20.93
C GLU A 48 11.33 1.73 -21.06
N LEU A 49 11.02 1.31 -22.29
CA LEU A 49 10.13 0.16 -22.55
C LEU A 49 10.67 -1.14 -21.95
N ASP A 50 11.97 -1.42 -22.15
CA ASP A 50 12.64 -2.59 -21.60
C ASP A 50 12.58 -2.59 -20.08
N LEU A 51 12.75 -1.42 -19.44
CA LEU A 51 12.66 -1.31 -17.99
C LEU A 51 11.23 -1.52 -17.49
N PHE A 52 10.24 -0.83 -18.06
CA PHE A 52 8.85 -0.91 -17.61
C PHE A 52 8.25 -2.30 -17.84
N SER A 53 8.71 -3.03 -18.85
CA SER A 53 8.29 -4.41 -19.12
C SER A 53 8.65 -5.39 -18.01
N LYS A 54 9.63 -5.05 -17.15
CA LYS A 54 10.08 -5.89 -16.03
C LYS A 54 9.18 -5.79 -14.82
N PHE A 55 8.24 -4.85 -14.78
CA PHE A 55 7.32 -4.72 -13.65
C PHE A 55 6.40 -5.93 -13.53
N LYS A 56 6.21 -6.37 -12.30
CA LYS A 56 5.21 -7.33 -11.86
C LYS A 56 4.24 -6.61 -10.93
N ASN A 57 2.99 -7.04 -10.93
CA ASN A 57 2.00 -6.61 -9.98
C ASN A 57 0.99 -7.72 -9.74
N TYR A 58 0.26 -7.58 -8.64
CA TYR A 58 -0.88 -8.40 -8.30
C TYR A 58 -2.16 -7.66 -8.71
N THR A 59 -3.30 -8.30 -8.51
CA THR A 59 -4.59 -7.62 -8.57
C THR A 59 -5.26 -7.68 -7.22
N PHE A 60 -5.54 -6.51 -6.65
CA PHE A 60 -6.27 -6.40 -5.39
C PHE A 60 -7.69 -5.96 -5.67
N HIS A 61 -8.66 -6.66 -5.08
CA HIS A 61 -10.07 -6.34 -5.18
C HIS A 61 -10.68 -6.26 -3.80
N THR A 62 -11.48 -5.22 -3.58
CA THR A 62 -12.28 -5.09 -2.36
C THR A 62 -13.72 -4.83 -2.71
N THR A 63 -14.64 -5.38 -1.92
CA THR A 63 -16.09 -5.20 -2.09
C THR A 63 -16.70 -4.78 -0.76
N LEU A 64 -17.56 -3.76 -0.77
CA LEU A 64 -18.31 -3.34 0.41
C LEU A 64 -19.60 -4.15 0.55
N LEU A 65 -19.78 -4.74 1.72
CA LEU A 65 -20.97 -5.46 2.12
C LEU A 65 -21.68 -4.74 3.26
N LYS A 66 -23.01 -4.81 3.27
CA LYS A 66 -23.80 -4.59 4.48
C LYS A 66 -24.19 -5.94 5.04
N VAL A 67 -23.90 -6.15 6.32
CA VAL A 67 -24.09 -7.42 7.01
C VAL A 67 -25.05 -7.27 8.17
N LYS A 68 -25.82 -8.31 8.48
CA LYS A 68 -26.57 -8.38 9.75
C LYS A 68 -25.67 -8.91 10.85
N VAL A 69 -25.73 -8.29 12.02
CA VAL A 69 -24.96 -8.76 13.18
C VAL A 69 -25.53 -10.11 13.65
N PRO A 70 -24.71 -11.18 13.70
CA PRO A 70 -25.16 -12.51 14.06
C PRO A 70 -25.34 -12.65 15.59
N SER A 71 -25.98 -13.74 15.99
CA SER A 71 -26.03 -14.20 17.39
C SER A 71 -25.50 -15.64 17.47
N PRO A 72 -24.39 -15.90 18.19
CA PRO A 72 -23.60 -14.95 18.98
C PRO A 72 -22.88 -13.91 18.10
N ALA A 73 -22.57 -12.76 18.70
CA ALA A 73 -21.83 -11.69 18.02
C ALA A 73 -20.38 -12.11 17.72
N PRO A 74 -19.76 -11.58 16.66
CA PRO A 74 -18.39 -11.92 16.28
C PRO A 74 -17.34 -11.50 17.33
N GLU A 75 -16.32 -12.33 17.53
CA GLU A 75 -15.18 -12.03 18.41
C GLU A 75 -14.19 -11.03 17.79
N PHE A 76 -14.06 -11.03 16.46
CA PHE A 76 -13.11 -10.19 15.73
C PHE A 76 -13.82 -9.30 14.71
N GLY A 77 -13.43 -8.03 14.67
CA GLY A 77 -13.88 -7.08 13.65
C GLY A 77 -13.01 -7.10 12.40
N ILE A 78 -11.83 -7.73 12.46
CA ILE A 78 -10.91 -7.88 11.33
C ILE A 78 -10.41 -9.32 11.31
N ILE A 79 -10.55 -10.02 10.19
CA ILE A 79 -10.02 -11.37 10.01
C ILE A 79 -9.20 -11.41 8.74
N LEU A 80 -8.06 -12.08 8.80
CA LEU A 80 -7.16 -12.28 7.66
C LEU A 80 -6.75 -13.74 7.58
N SER A 81 -6.62 -14.23 6.36
CA SER A 81 -6.20 -15.59 6.04
C SER A 81 -4.83 -15.60 5.35
N PRO A 82 -3.74 -15.89 6.07
CA PRO A 82 -2.41 -15.97 5.47
C PRO A 82 -2.29 -16.99 4.34
N GLN A 83 -3.08 -18.08 4.43
CA GLN A 83 -3.14 -19.10 3.39
C GLN A 83 -3.67 -18.53 2.07
N GLU A 84 -4.83 -17.87 2.10
CA GLU A 84 -5.45 -17.30 0.90
C GLU A 84 -4.59 -16.18 0.29
N ILE A 85 -3.88 -15.41 1.13
CA ILE A 85 -2.89 -14.41 0.68
C ILE A 85 -1.67 -15.06 0.02
N SER A 86 -1.27 -16.25 0.48
CA SER A 86 -0.15 -17.00 -0.11
C SER A 86 -0.53 -17.65 -1.43
N ASP A 87 -1.77 -18.14 -1.51
CA ASP A 87 -2.32 -18.78 -2.71
C ASP A 87 -2.60 -17.76 -3.81
N MET A 88 -3.02 -16.54 -3.42
CA MET A 88 -3.36 -15.44 -4.34
C MET A 88 -4.30 -15.88 -5.48
N ALA A 89 -5.30 -16.70 -5.16
CA ALA A 89 -6.20 -17.30 -6.15
C ALA A 89 -7.43 -16.44 -6.47
N GLY A 90 -7.47 -15.18 -6.00
CA GLY A 90 -8.66 -14.32 -6.10
C GLY A 90 -9.80 -14.71 -5.16
N ASN A 91 -9.55 -15.61 -4.21
CA ASN A 91 -10.49 -15.97 -3.15
C ASN A 91 -10.56 -14.89 -2.07
N VAL A 92 -11.60 -14.96 -1.25
CA VAL A 92 -11.77 -14.09 -0.09
C VAL A 92 -10.67 -14.39 0.94
N SER A 93 -9.78 -13.42 1.12
CA SER A 93 -8.57 -13.50 1.94
C SER A 93 -8.72 -12.84 3.31
N GLY A 94 -9.82 -12.11 3.53
CA GLY A 94 -10.13 -11.50 4.81
C GLY A 94 -11.25 -10.47 4.71
N TYR A 95 -11.56 -9.84 5.85
CA TYR A 95 -12.47 -8.71 5.92
C TYR A 95 -12.09 -7.73 7.02
N ARG A 96 -12.61 -6.51 6.91
CA ARG A 96 -12.64 -5.51 7.97
C ARG A 96 -14.05 -4.98 8.13
N ASN A 97 -14.55 -5.04 9.35
CA ASN A 97 -15.78 -4.38 9.75
C ASN A 97 -15.51 -2.88 9.92
N GLU A 98 -15.95 -2.10 8.94
CA GLU A 98 -15.77 -0.65 8.89
C GLU A 98 -16.55 0.06 9.99
N THR A 99 -17.71 -0.48 10.39
CA THR A 99 -18.48 0.02 11.54
C THR A 99 -17.71 -0.21 12.85
N ALA A 100 -17.10 -1.38 13.05
CA ALA A 100 -16.28 -1.67 14.21
C ALA A 100 -14.98 -0.85 14.23
N LYS A 101 -14.37 -0.64 13.06
CA LYS A 101 -13.22 0.27 12.88
C LYS A 101 -13.57 1.69 13.32
N GLN A 102 -14.77 2.18 12.97
CA GLN A 102 -15.22 3.54 13.27
C GLN A 102 -15.66 3.74 14.72
N PHE A 103 -16.32 2.75 15.34
CA PHE A 103 -17.05 2.94 16.60
C PHE A 103 -16.65 1.98 17.73
N SER A 104 -15.67 1.10 17.54
CA SER A 104 -15.33 -0.09 18.35
C SER A 104 -16.15 -1.34 18.03
N LEU A 105 -15.55 -2.51 18.28
CA LEU A 105 -16.20 -3.81 18.07
C LEU A 105 -17.43 -4.01 18.96
N GLU A 106 -17.36 -3.65 20.24
CA GLU A 106 -18.48 -3.76 21.18
C GLU A 106 -19.70 -2.97 20.69
N THR A 107 -19.47 -1.74 20.21
CA THR A 107 -20.55 -0.90 19.67
C THR A 107 -21.14 -1.53 18.41
N ALA A 108 -20.30 -1.97 17.47
CA ALA A 108 -20.76 -2.62 16.24
C ALA A 108 -21.54 -3.91 16.50
N ASN A 109 -21.13 -4.71 17.48
CA ASN A 109 -21.81 -5.93 17.91
C ASN A 109 -23.15 -5.67 18.61
N GLY A 110 -23.36 -4.47 19.15
CA GLY A 110 -24.65 -4.04 19.70
C GLY A 110 -25.65 -3.52 18.66
N MET A 111 -25.21 -3.35 17.40
CA MET A 111 -26.04 -2.83 16.30
C MET A 111 -26.77 -3.96 15.56
N ALA A 112 -27.76 -3.61 14.75
CA ALA A 112 -28.47 -4.59 13.90
C ALA A 112 -27.69 -4.95 12.64
N GLU A 113 -27.01 -3.96 12.05
CA GLU A 113 -26.29 -4.08 10.78
C GLU A 113 -24.95 -3.37 10.88
N ASN A 114 -23.96 -3.86 10.13
CA ASN A 114 -22.65 -3.25 9.99
C ASN A 114 -22.28 -3.11 8.50
N LEU A 115 -21.28 -2.29 8.22
CA LEU A 115 -20.58 -2.22 6.94
C LEU A 115 -19.26 -2.97 7.04
N VAL A 116 -18.97 -3.83 6.07
CA VAL A 116 -17.81 -4.72 6.05
C VAL A 116 -17.15 -4.66 4.67
N THR A 117 -15.86 -4.35 4.62
CA THR A 117 -15.06 -4.46 3.39
C THR A 117 -14.41 -5.84 3.34
N VAL A 118 -14.59 -6.56 2.24
CA VAL A 118 -14.00 -7.90 2.00
C VAL A 118 -12.80 -7.77 1.05
N TYR A 119 -11.74 -8.56 1.28
CA TYR A 119 -10.50 -8.53 0.51
C TYR A 119 -10.32 -9.76 -0.36
N GLN A 120 -9.92 -9.56 -1.61
CA GLN A 120 -9.48 -10.60 -2.54
C GLN A 120 -8.16 -10.18 -3.17
N LEU A 121 -7.25 -11.13 -3.33
CA LEU A 121 -5.94 -10.92 -3.92
C LEU A 121 -5.69 -12.00 -4.97
N GLU A 122 -5.33 -11.57 -6.17
CA GLU A 122 -4.90 -12.43 -7.27
C GLU A 122 -3.42 -12.18 -7.55
N GLY A 123 -2.68 -13.26 -7.78
CA GLY A 123 -1.26 -13.21 -8.07
C GLY A 123 -0.96 -12.51 -9.40
N PRO A 124 0.32 -12.46 -9.79
CA PRO A 124 0.70 -11.80 -11.03
C PRO A 124 0.25 -12.63 -12.22
N GLU A 125 -0.82 -12.19 -12.88
CA GLU A 125 -1.43 -12.85 -14.03
C GLU A 125 -1.29 -12.01 -15.31
N THR A 126 -1.18 -12.67 -16.46
CA THR A 126 -1.14 -11.96 -17.75
C THR A 126 -2.47 -11.30 -18.09
N THR A 127 -3.56 -11.90 -17.61
CA THR A 127 -4.93 -11.41 -17.79
C THR A 127 -5.63 -11.48 -16.44
N PRO A 128 -5.63 -10.39 -15.66
CA PRO A 128 -6.28 -10.37 -14.35
C PRO A 128 -7.78 -10.68 -14.40
N MET A 129 -8.32 -11.24 -13.32
CA MET A 129 -9.76 -11.39 -13.13
C MET A 129 -10.48 -10.06 -13.27
N THR A 130 -11.60 -10.06 -13.99
CA THR A 130 -12.55 -8.96 -14.06
C THR A 130 -13.28 -8.75 -12.74
N GLU A 131 -13.89 -7.59 -12.54
CA GLU A 131 -14.73 -7.27 -11.37
C GLU A 131 -15.82 -8.34 -11.18
N GLN A 132 -16.49 -8.76 -12.26
CA GLN A 132 -17.52 -9.79 -12.20
C GLN A 132 -16.98 -11.15 -11.74
N GLN A 133 -15.79 -11.55 -12.18
CA GLN A 133 -15.17 -12.81 -11.75
C GLN A 133 -14.81 -12.79 -10.27
N PHE A 134 -14.30 -11.65 -9.76
CA PHE A 134 -14.07 -11.50 -8.32
C PHE A 134 -15.39 -11.58 -7.53
N LEU A 135 -16.46 -10.96 -8.01
CA LEU A 135 -17.79 -11.04 -7.37
C LEU A 135 -18.36 -12.46 -7.40
N ASP A 136 -18.18 -13.20 -8.49
CA ASP A 136 -18.57 -14.61 -8.58
C ASP A 136 -17.79 -15.46 -7.56
N ASN A 137 -16.48 -15.24 -7.44
CA ASN A 137 -15.64 -15.88 -6.43
C ASN A 137 -16.06 -15.51 -5.00
N LEU A 138 -16.38 -14.24 -4.73
CA LEU A 138 -16.88 -13.78 -3.44
C LEU A 138 -18.14 -14.55 -3.05
N ASN A 139 -19.13 -14.59 -3.94
CA ASN A 139 -20.39 -15.30 -3.68
C ASN A 139 -20.21 -16.82 -3.53
N ALA A 140 -19.25 -17.41 -4.23
CA ALA A 140 -18.94 -18.84 -4.11
C ALA A 140 -18.20 -19.19 -2.82
N THR A 141 -17.25 -18.35 -2.39
CA THR A 141 -16.33 -18.65 -1.28
C THR A 141 -16.88 -18.22 0.06
N LEU A 142 -17.43 -17.00 0.17
CA LEU A 142 -17.82 -16.39 1.44
C LEU A 142 -18.73 -17.29 2.31
N PRO A 143 -19.77 -17.97 1.78
CA PRO A 143 -20.62 -18.86 2.57
C PRO A 143 -19.94 -20.15 3.05
N THR A 144 -18.77 -20.49 2.50
CA THR A 144 -18.02 -21.72 2.82
C THR A 144 -16.95 -21.50 3.89
N LEU A 145 -16.60 -20.24 4.16
CA LEU A 145 -15.53 -19.87 5.08
C LEU A 145 -16.00 -20.02 6.52
N SER A 146 -15.38 -20.94 7.26
CA SER A 146 -15.73 -21.20 8.68
C SER A 146 -15.49 -20.00 9.60
N TRP A 147 -14.63 -19.06 9.19
CA TRP A 147 -14.29 -17.84 9.92
C TRP A 147 -15.13 -16.64 9.48
N TRP A 148 -15.99 -16.77 8.46
CA TRP A 148 -16.92 -15.70 8.08
C TRP A 148 -18.17 -15.75 8.98
N PRO A 149 -18.42 -14.72 9.81
CA PRO A 149 -19.45 -14.82 10.84
C PRO A 149 -20.83 -14.33 10.37
N TYR A 150 -20.96 -13.76 9.18
CA TYR A 150 -22.17 -13.05 8.73
C TYR A 150 -22.95 -13.84 7.66
N PRO A 151 -23.85 -14.78 8.03
CA PRO A 151 -24.58 -15.58 7.05
C PRO A 151 -25.52 -14.73 6.17
N ASP A 152 -26.01 -13.60 6.69
CA ASP A 152 -26.88 -12.67 5.97
C ASP A 152 -26.11 -11.41 5.60
N TYR A 153 -25.87 -11.21 4.29
CA TYR A 153 -25.20 -10.02 3.76
C TYR A 153 -25.81 -9.57 2.43
N GLU A 154 -25.62 -8.31 2.10
CA GLU A 154 -25.90 -7.72 0.79
C GLU A 154 -24.67 -6.99 0.27
N ILE A 155 -24.41 -7.07 -1.04
CA ILE A 155 -23.41 -6.22 -1.70
C ILE A 155 -23.98 -4.81 -1.76
N VAL A 156 -23.23 -3.84 -1.23
CA VAL A 156 -23.64 -2.43 -1.29
C VAL A 156 -23.52 -1.95 -2.72
N THR A 157 -24.52 -1.21 -3.20
CA THR A 157 -24.52 -0.63 -4.54
C THR A 157 -24.58 0.90 -4.51
N ASP A 158 -24.03 1.52 -5.55
CA ASP A 158 -24.07 2.96 -5.76
C ASP A 158 -25.43 3.41 -6.36
N SER A 159 -25.55 4.71 -6.66
CA SER A 159 -26.77 5.26 -7.26
C SER A 159 -27.09 4.71 -8.66
N ALA A 160 -26.13 4.11 -9.34
CA ALA A 160 -26.29 3.45 -10.64
C ALA A 160 -26.59 1.95 -10.49
N SER A 161 -26.79 1.45 -9.26
CA SER A 161 -26.97 0.03 -8.94
C SER A 161 -25.76 -0.85 -9.28
N LEU A 162 -24.57 -0.25 -9.36
CA LEU A 162 -23.32 -0.99 -9.50
C LEU A 162 -22.74 -1.30 -8.12
N PRO A 163 -22.05 -2.45 -7.94
CA PRO A 163 -21.35 -2.77 -6.71
C PRO A 163 -20.40 -1.65 -6.27
N VAL A 164 -20.34 -1.38 -4.98
CA VAL A 164 -19.35 -0.49 -4.38
C VAL A 164 -18.10 -1.32 -4.09
N ASP A 165 -17.17 -1.28 -5.04
CA ASP A 165 -15.95 -2.07 -5.03
C ASP A 165 -14.74 -1.27 -5.54
N LEU A 166 -13.54 -1.83 -5.38
CA LEU A 166 -12.32 -1.29 -5.97
C LEU A 166 -11.47 -2.44 -6.49
N ARG A 167 -11.34 -2.56 -7.82
CA ARG A 167 -10.33 -3.39 -8.47
C ARG A 167 -9.14 -2.52 -8.87
N THR A 168 -7.93 -2.94 -8.50
CA THR A 168 -6.73 -2.20 -8.90
C THR A 168 -5.51 -3.11 -9.08
N PRO A 169 -4.65 -2.84 -10.09
CA PRO A 169 -3.30 -3.40 -10.09
C PRO A 169 -2.60 -2.96 -8.82
N TYR A 170 -1.95 -3.89 -8.12
CA TYR A 170 -1.44 -3.65 -6.78
C TYR A 170 0.02 -4.09 -6.66
N PHE A 171 0.81 -3.27 -5.99
CA PHE A 171 2.22 -3.50 -5.72
C PHE A 171 3.04 -3.69 -7.00
N ASP A 172 3.17 -2.64 -7.82
CA ASP A 172 4.10 -2.63 -8.95
C ASP A 172 5.56 -2.72 -8.46
N HIS A 173 6.26 -3.80 -8.81
CA HIS A 173 7.61 -4.09 -8.31
C HIS A 173 8.47 -4.87 -9.32
N PHE A 174 9.76 -4.98 -9.03
CA PHE A 174 10.69 -5.88 -9.73
C PHE A 174 10.82 -7.19 -8.96
N ASP A 175 10.83 -8.33 -9.65
CA ASP A 175 11.22 -9.59 -9.00
C ASP A 175 12.74 -9.61 -8.67
N ASN A 176 13.24 -10.67 -8.02
CA ASN A 176 14.65 -10.78 -7.68
C ASN A 176 15.59 -10.65 -8.88
N ALA A 177 15.20 -11.19 -10.04
CA ALA A 177 16.02 -11.08 -11.25
C ALA A 177 16.09 -9.63 -11.73
N GLY A 178 14.96 -8.93 -11.72
CA GLY A 178 14.88 -7.50 -12.03
C GLY A 178 15.68 -6.63 -11.05
N LEU A 179 15.65 -6.95 -9.76
CA LEU A 179 16.44 -6.26 -8.74
C LEU A 179 17.94 -6.48 -8.94
N LEU A 180 18.38 -7.73 -9.14
CA LEU A 180 19.78 -8.06 -9.42
C LEU A 180 20.30 -7.41 -10.72
N ALA A 181 19.41 -7.23 -11.70
CA ALA A 181 19.72 -6.54 -12.94
C ALA A 181 19.78 -5.00 -12.79
N GLY A 182 19.49 -4.45 -11.62
CA GLY A 182 19.59 -3.01 -11.35
C GLY A 182 18.27 -2.23 -11.49
N GLY A 183 17.12 -2.88 -11.65
CA GLY A 183 15.84 -2.27 -12.04
C GLY A 183 15.49 -0.94 -11.36
N PRO A 184 15.37 -0.86 -10.01
CA PRO A 184 15.06 0.39 -9.32
C PRO A 184 16.08 1.51 -9.56
N TRP A 185 17.36 1.19 -9.77
CA TRP A 185 18.43 2.17 -9.99
C TRP A 185 18.51 2.59 -11.45
N ASP A 186 18.28 1.68 -12.39
CA ASP A 186 18.05 2.04 -13.80
C ASP A 186 16.86 3.01 -13.93
N TYR A 187 15.85 2.84 -13.07
CA TYR A 187 14.71 3.75 -12.98
C TYR A 187 15.10 5.13 -12.44
N LEU A 188 15.96 5.20 -11.43
CA LEU A 188 16.55 6.46 -10.95
C LEU A 188 17.40 7.15 -12.04
N ASP A 189 18.06 6.39 -12.90
CA ASP A 189 18.81 6.93 -14.04
C ASP A 189 17.90 7.55 -15.11
N LEU A 190 16.58 7.31 -15.09
CA LEU A 190 15.65 7.97 -16.01
C LEU A 190 15.31 9.40 -15.61
N GLN A 191 15.56 9.80 -14.36
CA GLN A 191 15.09 11.09 -13.85
C GLN A 191 15.72 12.27 -14.59
N GLY A 192 14.88 13.17 -15.09
CA GLY A 192 15.28 14.36 -15.83
C GLY A 192 15.58 14.11 -17.31
N LYS A 193 15.64 12.86 -17.78
CA LYS A 193 15.82 12.57 -19.21
C LYS A 193 14.55 12.96 -19.96
N ASN A 194 14.73 13.52 -21.16
CA ASN A 194 13.63 13.95 -22.03
C ASN A 194 12.62 14.86 -21.30
N ASN A 195 13.12 15.76 -20.44
CA ASN A 195 12.31 16.65 -19.61
C ASN A 195 11.21 15.90 -18.82
N THR A 196 11.51 14.69 -18.36
CA THR A 196 10.56 13.82 -17.67
C THR A 196 11.13 13.32 -16.35
N ILE A 197 10.30 13.33 -15.32
CA ILE A 197 10.56 12.60 -14.07
C ILE A 197 9.39 11.67 -13.77
N TYR A 198 9.66 10.63 -13.00
CA TYR A 198 8.72 9.57 -12.70
C TYR A 198 8.59 9.42 -11.20
N VAL A 199 7.39 9.60 -10.68
CA VAL A 199 7.13 9.66 -9.23
C VAL A 199 6.14 8.61 -8.77
N HIS A 200 5.59 7.81 -9.67
CA HIS A 200 4.64 6.74 -9.36
C HIS A 200 5.17 5.76 -8.29
N GLY A 201 4.26 5.09 -7.55
CA GLY A 201 4.61 4.16 -6.48
C GLY A 201 5.51 2.99 -6.92
N SER A 202 5.46 2.60 -8.19
CA SER A 202 6.33 1.56 -8.78
C SER A 202 7.84 1.89 -8.73
N THR A 203 8.19 3.15 -8.46
CA THR A 203 9.58 3.60 -8.34
C THR A 203 10.31 3.01 -7.13
N CYS A 204 9.59 2.70 -6.06
CA CYS A 204 10.19 2.16 -4.84
C CYS A 204 9.24 1.23 -4.08
N PHE A 205 8.05 1.70 -3.74
CA PHE A 205 7.01 0.98 -3.02
C PHE A 205 5.71 1.79 -3.09
N GLU A 206 4.58 1.10 -3.12
CA GLU A 206 3.31 1.70 -3.53
C GLU A 206 2.43 2.26 -2.40
N SER A 207 2.95 2.33 -1.17
CA SER A 207 2.19 2.96 -0.08
C SER A 207 2.21 4.49 -0.21
N VAL A 208 1.24 5.16 0.43
CA VAL A 208 1.20 6.62 0.52
C VAL A 208 2.48 7.19 1.14
N LEU A 209 3.03 6.55 2.18
CA LEU A 209 4.26 7.02 2.82
C LEU A 209 5.44 6.96 1.86
N GLN A 210 5.61 5.85 1.13
CA GLN A 210 6.75 5.73 0.21
C GLN A 210 6.58 6.63 -1.02
N CYS A 211 5.36 6.89 -1.49
CA CYS A 211 5.12 7.93 -2.49
C CYS A 211 5.58 9.31 -2.00
N TRP A 212 5.25 9.68 -0.75
CA TRP A 212 5.67 10.95 -0.15
C TRP A 212 7.21 11.03 -0.01
N GLN A 213 7.82 9.98 0.54
CA GLN A 213 9.26 9.90 0.76
C GLN A 213 10.04 9.92 -0.56
N TYR A 214 9.59 9.19 -1.58
CA TYR A 214 10.29 9.08 -2.86
C TYR A 214 10.36 10.43 -3.57
N GLY A 215 9.24 11.15 -3.65
CA GLY A 215 9.24 12.49 -4.23
C GLY A 215 10.18 13.45 -3.49
N GLY A 216 10.37 13.27 -2.18
CA GLY A 216 11.25 14.10 -1.35
C GLY A 216 12.71 13.76 -1.65
N MET A 217 13.03 12.46 -1.61
CA MET A 217 14.32 11.92 -1.97
C MET A 217 14.79 12.39 -3.34
N LEU A 218 13.91 12.38 -4.35
CA LEU A 218 14.22 12.86 -5.70
C LEU A 218 14.65 14.33 -5.69
N ILE A 219 13.86 15.21 -5.09
CA ILE A 219 14.13 16.64 -5.05
C ILE A 219 15.40 16.94 -4.25
N GLU A 220 15.57 16.30 -3.09
CA GLU A 220 16.73 16.51 -2.21
C GLU A 220 18.04 16.00 -2.83
N ASN A 221 17.98 15.04 -3.76
CA ASN A 221 19.15 14.40 -4.35
C ASN A 221 19.33 14.69 -5.85
N GLN A 222 18.64 15.69 -6.41
CA GLN A 222 18.75 16.17 -7.80
C GLN A 222 20.19 16.13 -8.35
N GLY A 223 21.13 16.78 -7.68
CA GLY A 223 22.53 16.84 -8.12
C GLY A 223 23.27 15.50 -8.11
N ARG A 224 22.90 14.57 -7.22
CA ARG A 224 23.46 13.21 -7.19
C ARG A 224 22.84 12.31 -8.26
N LEU A 225 21.59 12.56 -8.59
CA LEU A 225 20.82 11.85 -9.61
C LEU A 225 20.99 12.46 -11.01
N GLY A 226 21.80 13.51 -11.15
CA GLY A 226 22.15 14.09 -12.45
C GLY A 226 21.03 14.88 -13.14
N TRP A 227 20.03 15.35 -12.40
CA TRP A 227 18.93 16.14 -12.93
C TRP A 227 18.65 17.38 -12.08
N SER A 228 17.85 18.32 -12.59
CA SER A 228 17.37 19.47 -11.84
C SER A 228 15.96 19.86 -12.27
N LEU A 229 15.20 20.42 -11.35
CA LEU A 229 13.95 21.13 -11.63
C LEU A 229 14.24 22.36 -12.52
N PRO A 230 13.24 22.88 -13.24
CA PRO A 230 13.40 24.10 -14.03
C PRO A 230 13.88 25.28 -13.18
N ASP A 231 14.82 26.08 -13.71
CA ASP A 231 15.43 27.21 -12.98
C ASP A 231 14.44 28.34 -12.67
N HIS A 232 13.35 28.44 -13.44
CA HIS A 232 12.32 29.48 -13.32
C HIS A 232 11.05 28.95 -12.66
N LYS A 233 10.45 29.75 -11.77
CA LYS A 233 9.30 29.34 -10.94
C LYS A 233 7.96 29.38 -11.66
N ASP A 234 7.89 30.06 -12.79
CA ASP A 234 6.75 30.09 -13.71
C ASP A 234 6.83 29.01 -14.81
N ALA A 235 7.87 28.18 -14.78
CA ALA A 235 8.01 27.03 -15.69
C ALA A 235 6.74 26.17 -15.66
N SER A 236 6.27 25.79 -16.84
CA SER A 236 5.09 24.96 -16.99
C SER A 236 5.43 23.52 -16.64
N ILE A 237 4.75 22.97 -15.65
CA ILE A 237 4.92 21.59 -15.21
C ILE A 237 3.57 20.88 -15.33
N ILE A 238 3.55 19.76 -16.06
CA ILE A 238 2.36 18.91 -16.16
C ILE A 238 2.61 17.61 -15.42
N VAL A 239 1.71 17.27 -14.51
CA VAL A 239 1.69 16.03 -13.74
C VAL A 239 0.61 15.11 -14.28
N LEU A 240 0.95 13.86 -14.62
CA LEU A 240 0.01 12.86 -15.09
C LEU A 240 -0.43 11.95 -13.93
N GLY A 241 -1.71 12.06 -13.55
CA GLY A 241 -2.36 11.28 -12.50
C GLY A 241 -2.55 12.05 -11.20
N ALA A 242 -3.80 12.14 -10.73
CA ALA A 242 -4.19 12.74 -9.44
C ALA A 242 -4.33 11.69 -8.32
N GLY A 243 -3.47 10.67 -8.33
CA GLY A 243 -3.29 9.78 -7.19
C GLY A 243 -2.41 10.41 -6.09
N PRO A 244 -2.16 9.70 -4.97
CA PRO A 244 -1.38 10.23 -3.85
C PRO A 244 -0.01 10.77 -4.30
N SER A 245 0.71 10.02 -5.15
CA SER A 245 2.01 10.46 -5.65
C SER A 245 1.94 11.80 -6.41
N GLY A 246 1.02 11.94 -7.37
CA GLY A 246 0.90 13.14 -8.19
C GLY A 246 0.47 14.36 -7.38
N MET A 247 -0.53 14.20 -6.51
CA MET A 247 -1.03 15.28 -5.66
C MET A 247 0.04 15.77 -4.67
N MET A 248 0.72 14.84 -3.99
CA MET A 248 1.79 15.18 -3.05
C MET A 248 3.00 15.80 -3.74
N PHE A 249 3.37 15.31 -4.94
CA PHE A 249 4.50 15.87 -5.68
C PHE A 249 4.18 17.28 -6.19
N ALA A 250 2.98 17.51 -6.72
CA ALA A 250 2.50 18.83 -7.12
C ALA A 250 2.46 19.81 -5.94
N HIS A 251 1.97 19.35 -4.78
CA HIS A 251 2.00 20.15 -3.55
C HIS A 251 3.43 20.58 -3.20
N ARG A 252 4.38 19.65 -3.21
CA ARG A 252 5.80 19.95 -2.93
C ARG A 252 6.41 20.93 -3.94
N LEU A 253 6.03 20.86 -5.22
CA LEU A 253 6.44 21.87 -6.20
C LEU A 253 5.88 23.26 -5.86
N LYS A 254 4.64 23.35 -5.38
CA LYS A 254 4.07 24.62 -4.90
C LYS A 254 4.80 25.16 -3.67
N GLU A 255 5.19 24.30 -2.73
CA GLU A 255 6.02 24.71 -1.58
C GLU A 255 7.38 25.28 -2.02
N LEU A 256 7.93 24.74 -3.11
CA LEU A 256 9.12 25.26 -3.78
C LEU A 256 8.85 26.50 -4.65
N CYS A 257 7.66 27.09 -4.52
CA CYS A 257 7.18 28.29 -5.20
C CYS A 257 6.98 28.15 -6.71
N TYR A 258 6.84 26.93 -7.26
CA TYR A 258 6.41 26.79 -8.66
C TYR A 258 4.93 27.19 -8.79
N THR A 259 4.64 28.09 -9.74
CA THR A 259 3.31 28.71 -9.87
C THR A 259 2.47 28.16 -11.01
N ASN A 260 3.06 27.36 -11.90
CA ASN A 260 2.42 26.85 -13.11
C ASN A 260 2.51 25.31 -13.13
N VAL A 261 1.79 24.66 -12.21
CA VAL A 261 1.76 23.21 -12.04
C VAL A 261 0.33 22.73 -12.25
N GLU A 262 0.10 21.99 -13.33
CA GLU A 262 -1.20 21.41 -13.69
C GLU A 262 -1.15 19.89 -13.50
N ILE A 263 -2.19 19.30 -12.91
CA ILE A 263 -2.39 17.85 -12.84
C ILE A 263 -3.47 17.45 -13.85
N LEU A 264 -3.17 16.48 -14.70
CA LEU A 264 -4.11 15.86 -15.63
C LEU A 264 -4.48 14.47 -15.11
N GLU A 265 -5.76 14.27 -14.80
CA GLU A 265 -6.31 13.00 -14.32
C GLU A 265 -7.28 12.43 -15.36
N SER A 266 -7.01 11.21 -15.80
CA SER A 266 -7.78 10.55 -16.86
C SER A 266 -9.21 10.19 -16.46
N THR A 267 -9.48 10.03 -15.16
CA THR A 267 -10.79 9.64 -14.64
C THR A 267 -11.58 10.82 -14.09
N GLY A 268 -12.85 10.59 -13.77
CA GLY A 268 -13.72 11.58 -13.14
C GLY A 268 -13.47 11.77 -11.64
N ARG A 269 -12.37 11.25 -11.09
CA ARG A 269 -12.03 11.34 -9.66
C ARG A 269 -10.53 11.42 -9.41
N PHE A 270 -10.13 12.07 -8.33
CA PHE A 270 -8.77 12.00 -7.80
C PHE A 270 -8.65 10.89 -6.73
N GLY A 271 -7.47 10.77 -6.12
CA GLY A 271 -7.16 9.82 -5.05
C GLY A 271 -6.60 8.49 -5.52
N GLY A 272 -6.67 8.18 -6.82
CA GLY A 272 -6.09 6.97 -7.40
C GLY A 272 -6.57 5.69 -6.70
N LYS A 273 -5.62 4.95 -6.11
CA LYS A 273 -5.87 3.72 -5.34
C LYS A 273 -6.38 3.98 -3.93
N THR A 274 -6.33 5.21 -3.44
CA THR A 274 -7.09 5.61 -2.25
C THR A 274 -8.55 5.78 -2.64
N HIS A 275 -9.43 5.02 -1.99
CA HIS A 275 -10.85 5.10 -2.21
C HIS A 275 -11.59 4.89 -0.89
N THR A 276 -12.25 5.94 -0.41
CA THR A 276 -13.07 5.93 0.80
C THR A 276 -14.49 6.30 0.40
N VAL A 277 -15.47 5.55 0.86
CA VAL A 277 -16.90 5.87 0.75
C VAL A 277 -17.50 6.05 2.14
N THR A 278 -18.37 7.03 2.32
CA THR A 278 -18.95 7.37 3.63
C THR A 278 -20.45 7.10 3.66
N TYR A 279 -20.94 6.52 4.74
CA TYR A 279 -22.36 6.24 4.95
C TYR A 279 -22.86 6.79 6.28
N ASP A 280 -24.05 7.38 6.28
CA ASP A 280 -24.73 7.86 7.49
C ASP A 280 -25.36 6.70 8.28
N THR A 281 -25.66 5.58 7.63
CA THR A 281 -26.22 4.38 8.24
C THR A 281 -25.56 3.11 7.69
N PRO A 282 -25.45 2.04 8.49
CA PRO A 282 -25.82 1.92 9.89
C PRO A 282 -24.89 2.75 10.80
N SER A 283 -25.46 3.36 11.84
CA SER A 283 -24.74 4.23 12.77
C SER A 283 -25.33 4.15 14.18
N PRO A 284 -24.51 4.09 15.24
CA PRO A 284 -25.00 4.01 16.62
C PRO A 284 -25.55 5.36 17.13
N ASN A 285 -25.12 6.48 16.54
CA ASN A 285 -25.38 7.83 17.07
C ASN A 285 -25.55 8.89 15.96
N GLY A 286 -25.75 8.48 14.71
CA GLY A 286 -25.84 9.37 13.55
C GLY A 286 -24.48 9.86 13.03
N GLY A 287 -23.37 9.39 13.58
CA GLY A 287 -22.04 9.59 12.99
C GLY A 287 -21.86 8.80 11.70
N GLN A 288 -20.99 9.29 10.81
CA GLN A 288 -20.70 8.62 9.54
C GLN A 288 -19.70 7.48 9.72
N THR A 289 -19.86 6.42 8.93
CA THR A 289 -18.85 5.36 8.80
C THR A 289 -18.02 5.60 7.55
N ALA A 290 -16.73 5.87 7.71
CA ALA A 290 -15.79 5.89 6.60
C ALA A 290 -15.38 4.46 6.24
N CYS A 291 -15.71 3.98 5.04
CA CYS A 291 -15.38 2.64 4.56
C CYS A 291 -14.24 2.72 3.56
N GLU A 292 -13.14 2.03 3.84
CA GLU A 292 -11.92 2.09 3.01
C GLU A 292 -11.89 0.90 2.02
N LEU A 293 -11.93 1.18 0.72
CA LEU A 293 -11.77 0.16 -0.33
C LEU A 293 -10.32 0.05 -0.82
N GLY A 294 -9.49 1.02 -0.46
CA GLY A 294 -8.07 1.06 -0.84
C GLY A 294 -7.16 1.22 0.36
N THR A 295 -6.40 2.32 0.39
CA THR A 295 -5.54 2.69 1.52
C THR A 295 -6.32 2.75 2.83
N CYS A 296 -5.81 2.16 3.92
CA CYS A 296 -6.48 2.20 5.23
C CYS A 296 -5.54 2.55 6.39
N TYR A 297 -4.43 1.82 6.52
CA TYR A 297 -3.64 1.89 7.76
C TYR A 297 -2.50 2.91 7.71
N LEU A 298 -2.21 3.48 8.86
CA LEU A 298 -1.01 4.25 9.17
C LEU A 298 -0.24 3.55 10.28
N SER A 299 1.08 3.69 10.23
CA SER A 299 2.00 3.20 11.25
C SER A 299 2.85 4.32 11.82
N PRO A 300 3.63 4.12 12.90
CA PRO A 300 4.52 5.16 13.44
C PRO A 300 5.47 5.79 12.41
N ALA A 301 5.82 5.07 11.34
CA ALA A 301 6.63 5.61 10.24
C ALA A 301 5.98 6.79 9.49
N TYR A 302 4.66 6.96 9.63
CA TYR A 302 3.90 8.04 9.01
C TYR A 302 3.92 9.34 9.83
N ASP A 303 4.48 9.36 11.05
CA ASP A 303 4.36 10.51 11.96
C ASP A 303 4.89 11.82 11.35
N ALA A 304 6.03 11.80 10.65
CA ALA A 304 6.57 12.99 9.99
C ALA A 304 5.65 13.51 8.87
N MET A 305 5.11 12.60 8.05
CA MET A 305 4.18 12.94 6.97
C MET A 305 2.86 13.48 7.52
N ALA A 306 2.29 12.82 8.53
CA ALA A 306 1.05 13.22 9.16
C ALA A 306 1.18 14.60 9.84
N ASN A 307 2.29 14.86 10.54
CA ASN A 307 2.55 16.17 11.14
C ASN A 307 2.66 17.27 10.08
N HIS A 308 3.31 16.97 8.96
CA HIS A 308 3.40 17.90 7.83
C HIS A 308 2.02 18.18 7.22
N PHE A 309 1.21 17.15 6.96
CA PHE A 309 -0.15 17.32 6.43
C PHE A 309 -1.07 18.07 7.38
N ALA A 310 -0.96 17.82 8.68
CA ALA A 310 -1.69 18.60 9.69
C ALA A 310 -1.26 20.07 9.68
N ALA A 311 0.04 20.38 9.52
CA ALA A 311 0.52 21.76 9.42
C ALA A 311 0.10 22.47 8.12
N CYS A 312 -0.29 21.71 7.10
CA CYS A 312 -0.85 22.21 5.84
C CYS A 312 -2.39 22.25 5.84
N ASP A 313 -3.03 21.99 6.98
CA ASP A 313 -4.50 21.91 7.12
C ASP A 313 -5.14 20.85 6.20
N PHE A 314 -4.44 19.73 5.94
CA PHE A 314 -4.98 18.59 5.16
C PHE A 314 -5.53 17.45 6.02
N MET A 315 -5.60 17.64 7.33
CA MET A 315 -6.13 16.66 8.28
C MET A 315 -7.15 17.28 9.24
N VAL A 316 -7.80 18.38 8.84
CA VAL A 316 -8.78 19.09 9.69
C VAL A 316 -9.93 18.15 10.03
N ASP A 317 -10.14 17.95 11.33
CA ASP A 317 -11.12 17.02 11.93
C ASP A 317 -10.99 15.55 11.47
N ASN A 318 -9.89 15.18 10.81
CA ASN A 318 -9.61 13.81 10.40
C ASN A 318 -8.63 13.20 11.39
N ILE A 319 -9.20 12.61 12.44
CA ILE A 319 -8.46 12.15 13.62
C ILE A 319 -7.74 10.85 13.29
N ARG A 320 -6.45 10.80 13.62
CA ARG A 320 -5.65 9.58 13.51
C ARG A 320 -5.69 8.82 14.83
N GLU A 321 -6.28 7.62 14.84
CA GLU A 321 -6.49 6.84 16.07
C GLU A 321 -6.35 5.33 15.87
N GLY A 322 -6.31 4.58 16.97
CA GLY A 322 -6.26 3.11 16.95
C GLY A 322 -7.61 2.49 16.61
N MET A 323 -7.63 1.16 16.51
CA MET A 323 -8.87 0.38 16.38
C MET A 323 -9.07 -0.42 17.66
N PHE A 324 -10.24 -0.31 18.28
CA PHE A 324 -10.45 -0.78 19.65
C PHE A 324 -11.59 -1.78 19.77
N LEU A 325 -11.51 -2.64 20.80
CA LEU A 325 -12.59 -3.56 21.16
C LEU A 325 -13.72 -2.80 21.85
N THR A 326 -13.39 -1.91 22.78
CA THR A 326 -14.35 -1.14 23.58
C THR A 326 -14.33 0.35 23.22
N PRO A 327 -15.45 1.09 23.36
CA PRO A 327 -15.50 2.51 23.05
C PRO A 327 -14.72 3.39 24.05
N SER A 328 -14.38 2.86 25.24
CA SER A 328 -13.54 3.58 26.22
C SER A 328 -12.03 3.35 26.00
N HIS A 329 -11.66 2.49 25.05
CA HIS A 329 -10.29 2.08 24.76
C HIS A 329 -9.60 1.34 25.92
N ASP A 330 -10.39 0.75 26.83
CA ASP A 330 -9.91 -0.08 27.96
C ASP A 330 -9.77 -1.56 27.54
N ASP A 331 -9.12 -1.80 26.39
CA ASP A 331 -9.01 -3.13 25.80
C ASP A 331 -8.14 -4.08 26.67
N PRO A 332 -8.53 -5.36 26.83
CA PRO A 332 -7.71 -6.33 27.55
C PRO A 332 -6.31 -6.47 26.94
N LYS A 333 -5.29 -6.47 27.81
CA LYS A 333 -3.89 -6.57 27.37
C LYS A 333 -3.68 -7.83 26.51
N GLY A 334 -3.14 -7.63 25.30
CA GLY A 334 -2.82 -8.71 24.37
C GLY A 334 -4.02 -9.27 23.61
N LYS A 335 -5.19 -8.60 23.68
CA LYS A 335 -6.33 -8.85 22.81
C LYS A 335 -6.50 -7.69 21.85
N THR A 336 -6.92 -7.99 20.64
CA THR A 336 -7.15 -6.96 19.61
C THR A 336 -8.41 -7.26 18.82
N ILE A 337 -8.91 -6.27 18.08
CA ILE A 337 -10.02 -6.46 17.12
C ILE A 337 -9.68 -7.45 15.98
N ARG A 338 -8.43 -7.92 15.89
CA ARG A 338 -7.89 -8.68 14.76
C ARG A 338 -7.73 -10.16 15.11
N GLY A 339 -8.28 -11.01 14.25
CA GLY A 339 -8.08 -12.45 14.24
C GLY A 339 -7.30 -12.93 13.02
N MET A 340 -6.65 -14.08 13.15
CA MET A 340 -5.88 -14.74 12.10
C MET A 340 -6.33 -16.19 11.97
N THR A 341 -6.54 -16.64 10.74
CA THR A 341 -6.81 -18.07 10.50
C THR A 341 -5.51 -18.88 10.66
N THR A 342 -5.63 -20.12 11.14
CA THR A 342 -4.48 -21.03 11.33
C THR A 342 -4.37 -22.09 10.25
N ALA A 343 -5.34 -22.13 9.32
CA ALA A 343 -5.40 -23.10 8.23
C ALA A 343 -4.13 -23.03 7.36
N GLY A 344 -3.47 -24.18 7.18
CA GLY A 344 -2.23 -24.29 6.39
C GLY A 344 -1.01 -23.60 7.00
N GLN A 345 -1.09 -23.05 8.22
CA GLN A 345 0.00 -22.25 8.80
C GLN A 345 0.95 -23.04 9.69
N PHE A 346 0.52 -24.23 10.15
CA PHE A 346 1.22 -25.04 11.16
C PHE A 346 1.29 -26.51 10.72
N ASP A 347 1.84 -26.75 9.54
CA ASP A 347 1.91 -28.09 8.95
C ASP A 347 2.73 -29.07 9.79
N GLY A 348 2.19 -30.28 9.95
CA GLY A 348 2.86 -31.37 10.66
C GLY A 348 2.79 -31.29 12.20
N VAL A 349 2.17 -30.24 12.77
CA VAL A 349 1.94 -30.12 14.21
C VAL A 349 0.45 -30.00 14.53
N PRO A 350 -0.03 -30.45 15.71
CA PRO A 350 -1.43 -30.28 16.08
C PRO A 350 -1.75 -28.81 16.35
N MET A 351 -2.74 -28.30 15.61
CA MET A 351 -3.43 -27.03 15.86
C MET A 351 -4.93 -27.27 15.84
N THR A 352 -5.63 -26.91 16.92
CA THR A 352 -7.06 -27.20 17.11
C THR A 352 -7.96 -26.01 16.84
N GLU A 353 -7.48 -24.79 17.11
CA GLU A 353 -8.24 -23.56 16.92
C GLU A 353 -8.05 -23.04 15.48
N PRO A 354 -9.11 -22.98 14.65
CA PRO A 354 -9.01 -22.54 13.25
C PRO A 354 -8.85 -21.02 13.09
N LEU A 355 -9.13 -20.27 14.16
CA LEU A 355 -9.12 -18.81 14.22
C LEU A 355 -8.67 -18.39 15.62
N ILE A 356 -7.65 -17.54 15.70
CA ILE A 356 -7.06 -17.08 16.97
C ILE A 356 -6.77 -15.57 16.94
N ASP A 357 -6.54 -14.95 18.11
CA ASP A 357 -6.16 -13.54 18.20
C ASP A 357 -4.83 -13.28 17.48
N TYR A 358 -4.70 -12.13 16.82
CA TYR A 358 -3.49 -11.72 16.13
C TYR A 358 -2.21 -11.81 16.98
N THR A 359 -2.28 -11.43 18.26
CA THR A 359 -1.14 -11.47 19.18
C THR A 359 -0.71 -12.91 19.44
N GLU A 360 -1.68 -13.81 19.62
CA GLU A 360 -1.43 -15.24 19.81
C GLU A 360 -0.84 -15.87 18.55
N TYR A 361 -1.42 -15.57 17.38
CA TYR A 361 -0.89 -15.99 16.09
C TYR A 361 0.55 -15.57 15.89
N THR A 362 0.86 -14.30 16.17
CA THR A 362 2.22 -13.73 16.04
C THR A 362 3.25 -14.54 16.82
N LEU A 363 2.93 -14.88 18.08
CA LEU A 363 3.81 -15.64 18.96
C LEU A 363 3.93 -17.10 18.49
N LEU A 364 2.81 -17.76 18.23
CA LEU A 364 2.81 -19.17 17.81
C LEU A 364 3.52 -19.36 16.48
N LYS A 365 3.26 -18.50 15.49
CA LYS A 365 3.87 -18.58 14.15
C LYS A 365 5.37 -18.30 14.21
N GLY A 366 5.80 -17.27 14.95
CA GLY A 366 7.22 -17.01 15.18
C GLY A 366 7.95 -18.18 15.82
N TYR A 367 7.37 -18.74 16.89
CA TYR A 367 7.93 -19.92 17.56
C TYR A 367 7.95 -21.16 16.66
N TYR A 368 6.87 -21.39 15.90
CA TYR A 368 6.78 -22.48 14.94
C TYR A 368 7.92 -22.42 13.92
N GLU A 369 8.07 -21.30 13.21
CA GLU A 369 9.07 -21.14 12.15
C GLU A 369 10.50 -21.24 12.69
N ALA A 370 10.78 -20.66 13.86
CA ALA A 370 12.12 -20.67 14.44
C ALA A 370 12.59 -22.04 14.99
N ASN A 371 11.67 -22.97 15.24
CA ASN A 371 11.98 -24.27 15.88
C ASN A 371 11.76 -25.47 14.95
N GLN A 372 11.43 -25.25 13.68
CA GLN A 372 11.31 -26.35 12.72
C GLN A 372 12.70 -26.91 12.33
N PRO A 373 12.78 -28.22 11.99
CA PRO A 373 11.75 -29.24 12.17
C PRO A 373 11.66 -29.73 13.64
N PHE A 374 10.45 -30.06 14.09
CA PHE A 374 10.22 -30.59 15.45
C PHE A 374 10.53 -32.09 15.55
N ALA A 375 11.28 -32.48 16.58
CA ALA A 375 11.59 -33.89 16.85
C ALA A 375 10.37 -34.70 17.34
N GLU A 376 9.51 -34.09 18.17
CA GLU A 376 8.23 -34.64 18.64
C GLU A 376 7.09 -33.68 18.26
N PRO A 377 6.55 -33.72 17.03
CA PRO A 377 5.57 -32.73 16.56
C PRO A 377 4.32 -32.62 17.44
N ALA A 378 3.88 -33.72 18.08
CA ALA A 378 2.75 -33.73 19.00
C ALA A 378 2.97 -32.88 20.27
N LYS A 379 4.22 -32.52 20.57
CA LYS A 379 4.63 -31.70 21.72
C LYS A 379 5.42 -30.47 21.29
N TRP A 380 5.16 -29.95 20.09
CA TRP A 380 5.91 -28.81 19.57
C TRP A 380 5.88 -27.59 20.49
N LEU A 381 4.81 -27.41 21.27
CA LEU A 381 4.66 -26.35 22.29
C LEU A 381 5.43 -26.61 23.60
N ASP A 382 6.12 -27.73 23.76
CA ASP A 382 6.96 -27.96 24.95
C ASP A 382 8.06 -26.89 25.01
N GLY A 383 8.02 -26.06 26.05
CA GLY A 383 8.94 -24.93 26.22
C GLY A 383 8.44 -23.59 25.66
N PHE A 384 7.26 -23.56 25.03
CA PHE A 384 6.60 -22.31 24.64
C PHE A 384 6.29 -21.47 25.90
N ASP A 385 6.87 -20.27 25.96
CA ASP A 385 6.64 -19.30 27.01
C ASP A 385 6.40 -17.93 26.35
N PRO A 386 5.16 -17.41 26.36
CA PRO A 386 4.81 -16.23 25.59
C PRO A 386 5.54 -14.97 26.06
N ASP A 387 5.93 -14.88 27.33
CA ASP A 387 6.62 -13.69 27.84
C ASP A 387 8.11 -13.73 27.55
N LYS A 388 8.74 -14.91 27.62
CA LYS A 388 10.11 -15.08 27.10
C LYS A 388 10.19 -14.82 25.61
N LEU A 389 9.22 -15.34 24.84
CA LEU A 389 9.20 -15.18 23.39
C LEU A 389 9.08 -13.71 22.98
N LYS A 390 8.23 -12.91 23.66
CA LYS A 390 8.16 -11.46 23.41
C LYS A 390 9.49 -10.76 23.64
N LEU A 391 10.22 -11.15 24.68
CA LEU A 391 11.55 -10.59 24.97
C LEU A 391 12.56 -10.98 23.89
N GLU A 392 12.57 -12.23 23.46
CA GLU A 392 13.42 -12.70 22.36
C GLU A 392 13.07 -12.02 21.03
N MET A 393 11.79 -11.89 20.70
CA MET A 393 11.32 -11.16 19.52
C MET A 393 11.77 -9.70 19.55
N LEU A 394 11.75 -9.03 20.71
CA LEU A 394 12.29 -7.68 20.84
C LEU A 394 13.78 -7.62 20.51
N LEU A 395 14.57 -8.58 20.98
CA LEU A 395 16.00 -8.68 20.64
C LEU A 395 16.19 -8.93 19.13
N LYS A 396 15.42 -9.85 18.54
CA LYS A 396 15.44 -10.12 17.11
C LYS A 396 15.03 -8.90 16.27
N LEU A 397 14.11 -8.08 16.77
CA LEU A 397 13.73 -6.84 16.09
C LEU A 397 14.87 -5.81 16.10
N LEU A 398 15.64 -5.72 17.19
CA LEU A 398 16.84 -4.88 17.25
C LEU A 398 17.96 -5.40 16.33
N GLU A 399 18.13 -6.72 16.22
CA GLU A 399 19.05 -7.35 15.27
C GLU A 399 18.62 -7.06 13.82
N TYR A 400 17.33 -7.19 13.52
CA TYR A 400 16.74 -6.81 12.23
C TYR A 400 17.05 -5.34 11.89
N ASP A 401 16.87 -4.41 12.84
CA ASP A 401 17.14 -2.99 12.64
C ASP A 401 18.62 -2.71 12.31
N ALA A 402 19.53 -3.41 12.99
CA ALA A 402 20.96 -3.31 12.70
C ALA A 402 21.30 -3.82 11.29
N LEU A 403 20.71 -4.95 10.88
CA LEU A 403 20.88 -5.52 9.54
C LEU A 403 20.26 -4.65 8.46
N LEU A 404 19.10 -4.04 8.72
CA LEU A 404 18.47 -3.08 7.82
C LEU A 404 19.41 -1.88 7.60
N ALA A 405 19.93 -1.29 8.68
CA ALA A 405 20.86 -0.18 8.58
C ALA A 405 22.16 -0.57 7.84
N LEU A 406 22.66 -1.79 8.05
CA LEU A 406 23.86 -2.30 7.39
C LEU A 406 23.66 -2.55 5.89
N TYR A 407 22.61 -3.28 5.53
CA TYR A 407 22.40 -3.76 4.16
C TYR A 407 21.72 -2.73 3.27
N ARG A 408 20.68 -2.06 3.78
CA ARG A 408 19.83 -1.16 3.00
C ARG A 408 20.21 0.31 3.22
N GLY A 409 20.87 0.64 4.32
CA GLY A 409 21.25 2.00 4.67
C GLY A 409 20.07 2.84 5.20
N LEU A 410 20.32 4.12 5.48
CA LEU A 410 19.34 5.00 6.16
C LEU A 410 18.58 5.97 5.24
N THR A 411 18.96 6.09 3.96
CA THR A 411 18.31 7.02 3.01
C THR A 411 16.91 6.52 2.65
N LEU A 412 15.83 7.17 3.09
CA LEU A 412 14.45 6.75 2.77
C LEU A 412 13.98 7.33 1.40
N PRO A 413 13.05 6.65 0.69
CA PRO A 413 12.48 5.33 0.96
C PRO A 413 13.32 4.18 0.37
N MET A 414 14.32 4.47 -0.46
CA MET A 414 15.26 3.47 -1.03
C MET A 414 16.71 4.00 -1.05
N PRO A 415 17.74 3.12 -1.05
CA PRO A 415 19.11 3.56 -1.27
C PRO A 415 19.32 4.04 -2.71
N LEU A 416 20.16 5.07 -2.88
CA LEU A 416 20.49 5.62 -4.21
C LEU A 416 21.47 4.75 -5.02
N SER A 417 21.92 3.64 -4.47
CA SER A 417 22.78 2.67 -5.16
C SER A 417 22.38 1.24 -4.76
N PRO A 418 22.61 0.25 -5.64
CA PRO A 418 22.21 -1.14 -5.36
C PRO A 418 22.81 -1.67 -4.06
N PRO A 419 22.00 -2.12 -3.08
CA PRO A 419 22.47 -2.79 -1.88
C PRO A 419 22.79 -4.26 -2.23
N THR A 420 23.86 -4.49 -3.00
CA THR A 420 24.15 -5.78 -3.65
C THR A 420 24.10 -6.98 -2.71
N ALA A 421 24.54 -6.83 -1.45
CA ALA A 421 24.47 -7.87 -0.43
C ALA A 421 23.04 -8.24 -0.04
N LEU A 422 22.11 -7.27 0.04
CA LEU A 422 20.69 -7.52 0.28
C LEU A 422 20.02 -8.23 -0.88
N LEU A 423 20.49 -7.99 -2.10
CA LEU A 423 19.88 -8.56 -3.31
C LEU A 423 20.25 -10.04 -3.51
N GLN A 424 21.13 -10.61 -2.67
CA GLN A 424 21.52 -12.02 -2.75
C GLN A 424 20.55 -12.97 -2.03
N TYR A 425 19.52 -12.45 -1.34
CA TYR A 425 18.51 -13.27 -0.69
C TYR A 425 17.40 -13.63 -1.67
N ASP A 426 16.97 -14.89 -1.65
CA ASP A 426 15.97 -15.42 -2.59
C ASP A 426 14.55 -14.94 -2.26
N SER A 427 14.31 -14.48 -1.03
CA SER A 427 13.05 -13.89 -0.59
C SER A 427 13.25 -13.16 0.73
N PHE A 428 12.22 -12.49 1.23
CA PHE A 428 12.26 -11.94 2.58
C PHE A 428 12.32 -13.03 3.64
N TYR A 429 11.63 -14.16 3.44
CA TYR A 429 11.75 -15.33 4.32
C TYR A 429 13.19 -15.87 4.34
N ASP A 430 13.84 -16.01 3.18
CA ASP A 430 15.23 -16.46 3.08
C ASP A 430 16.20 -15.52 3.83
N PHE A 431 15.94 -14.20 3.76
CA PHE A 431 16.66 -13.22 4.59
C PHE A 431 16.45 -13.47 6.09
N LEU A 432 15.21 -13.73 6.53
CA LEU A 432 14.94 -14.00 7.94
C LEU A 432 15.61 -15.30 8.41
N GLU A 433 15.55 -16.36 7.62
CA GLU A 433 16.16 -17.65 7.92
C GLU A 433 17.68 -17.55 8.06
N LYS A 434 18.36 -17.00 7.05
CA LYS A 434 19.83 -16.89 7.01
C LYS A 434 20.39 -15.95 8.07
N ASN A 435 19.57 -15.09 8.67
CA ASN A 435 19.98 -14.14 9.73
C ASN A 435 19.41 -14.50 11.11
N ASP A 436 18.84 -15.70 11.30
CA ASP A 436 18.27 -16.13 12.59
C ASP A 436 17.17 -15.18 13.12
N LEU A 437 16.25 -14.78 12.22
CA LEU A 437 15.15 -13.85 12.48
C LEU A 437 13.76 -14.47 12.27
N LEU A 438 13.66 -15.80 12.06
CA LEU A 438 12.38 -16.49 11.82
C LEU A 438 11.35 -16.30 12.95
N LEU A 439 11.82 -15.96 14.15
CA LEU A 439 10.98 -15.60 15.28
C LEU A 439 10.04 -14.41 14.98
N LEU A 440 10.41 -13.55 14.02
CA LEU A 440 9.61 -12.38 13.62
C LEU A 440 8.52 -12.71 12.59
N THR A 441 8.49 -13.93 12.04
CA THR A 441 7.65 -14.28 10.87
C THR A 441 6.18 -13.98 11.11
N GLY A 442 5.62 -14.34 12.27
CA GLY A 442 4.20 -14.11 12.58
C GLY A 442 3.81 -12.63 12.56
N MET A 443 4.68 -11.76 13.06
CA MET A 443 4.46 -10.30 13.03
C MET A 443 4.58 -9.75 11.60
N LEU A 444 5.60 -10.20 10.86
CA LEU A 444 5.93 -9.70 9.52
C LEU A 444 4.90 -10.15 8.48
N GLU A 445 4.32 -11.34 8.63
CA GLU A 445 3.25 -11.83 7.76
C GLU A 445 2.01 -10.94 7.85
N TYR A 446 1.66 -10.48 9.06
CA TYR A 446 0.59 -9.50 9.23
C TYR A 446 1.00 -8.09 8.78
N ALA A 447 2.20 -7.64 9.13
CA ALA A 447 2.63 -6.29 8.80
C ALA A 447 2.79 -6.09 7.29
N TYR A 448 3.16 -7.14 6.56
CA TYR A 448 3.52 -7.09 5.14
C TYR A 448 2.52 -7.86 4.26
N SER A 449 2.44 -9.18 4.41
CA SER A 449 1.80 -10.05 3.41
C SER A 449 0.29 -9.86 3.33
N VAL A 450 -0.41 -9.87 4.46
CA VAL A 450 -1.87 -9.73 4.50
C VAL A 450 -2.39 -8.35 4.06
N GLN A 451 -1.48 -7.38 3.90
CA GLN A 451 -1.81 -6.07 3.34
C GLN A 451 -1.84 -6.07 1.80
N GLY A 452 -1.62 -7.22 1.16
CA GLY A 452 -1.65 -7.38 -0.29
C GLY A 452 -0.28 -7.26 -0.96
N TYR A 453 0.82 -7.12 -0.21
CA TYR A 453 2.17 -7.01 -0.78
C TYR A 453 2.84 -8.35 -1.09
N GLY A 454 2.14 -9.45 -0.83
CA GLY A 454 2.54 -10.81 -1.16
C GLY A 454 3.25 -11.57 -0.04
N PRO A 455 3.33 -12.92 -0.16
CA PRO A 455 3.81 -13.77 0.91
C PRO A 455 5.33 -13.65 1.10
N LEU A 456 5.78 -13.74 2.35
CA LEU A 456 7.19 -13.58 2.73
C LEU A 456 8.15 -14.51 1.95
N LYS A 457 7.69 -15.70 1.57
CA LYS A 457 8.45 -16.71 0.80
C LYS A 457 8.59 -16.40 -0.68
N GLN A 458 7.82 -15.46 -1.23
CA GLN A 458 7.86 -15.09 -2.65
C GLN A 458 8.44 -13.70 -2.88
N ILE A 459 8.22 -12.77 -1.95
CA ILE A 459 8.58 -11.38 -2.15
C ILE A 459 10.09 -11.14 -1.90
N PRO A 460 10.76 -10.27 -2.66
CA PRO A 460 12.16 -9.93 -2.41
C PRO A 460 12.40 -9.26 -1.06
N ALA A 461 13.49 -9.64 -0.38
CA ALA A 461 13.90 -9.02 0.90
C ALA A 461 14.03 -7.50 0.81
N TYR A 462 14.46 -6.98 -0.36
CA TYR A 462 14.54 -5.56 -0.65
C TYR A 462 13.25 -4.80 -0.31
N TYR A 463 12.10 -5.29 -0.77
CA TYR A 463 10.82 -4.61 -0.53
C TYR A 463 10.33 -4.79 0.91
N GLY A 464 10.59 -5.96 1.50
CA GLY A 464 10.39 -6.21 2.93
C GLY A 464 11.03 -5.13 3.80
N LEU A 465 12.31 -4.81 3.53
CA LEU A 465 13.08 -3.80 4.26
C LEU A 465 12.72 -2.34 3.91
N ILE A 466 12.08 -2.08 2.77
CA ILE A 466 11.54 -0.75 2.47
C ILE A 466 10.28 -0.48 3.29
N TRP A 467 9.38 -1.46 3.37
CA TRP A 467 8.14 -1.34 4.12
C TRP A 467 8.37 -1.39 5.63
N ILE A 468 9.06 -2.43 6.10
CA ILE A 468 9.39 -2.64 7.51
C ILE A 468 10.64 -1.84 7.85
N SER A 469 10.45 -0.53 7.91
CA SER A 469 11.51 0.46 8.11
C SER A 469 11.85 0.67 9.59
N LEU A 470 13.04 1.23 9.86
CA LEU A 470 13.48 1.56 11.22
C LEU A 470 12.49 2.46 12.00
N PRO A 471 11.86 3.51 11.41
CA PRO A 471 10.81 4.27 12.11
C PRO A 471 9.59 3.42 12.51
N LEU A 472 9.25 2.39 11.72
CA LEU A 472 8.16 1.48 12.06
C LEU A 472 8.51 0.62 13.27
N THR A 473 9.63 -0.08 13.21
CA THR A 473 10.07 -1.02 14.24
C THR A 473 10.35 -0.32 15.57
N LEU A 474 11.07 0.81 15.56
CA LEU A 474 11.28 1.62 16.76
C LEU A 474 9.96 2.15 17.33
N GLY A 475 9.01 2.53 16.46
CA GLY A 475 7.68 2.94 16.87
C GLY A 475 6.89 1.80 17.54
N MET A 476 7.04 0.56 17.08
CA MET A 476 6.42 -0.61 17.74
C MET A 476 7.01 -0.88 19.13
N ILE A 477 8.30 -0.59 19.35
CA ILE A 477 8.99 -0.86 20.62
C ILE A 477 8.77 0.27 21.64
N PHE A 478 8.88 1.53 21.20
CA PHE A 478 9.06 2.68 22.08
C PHE A 478 7.91 3.68 22.08
N SER A 479 6.91 3.52 21.21
CA SER A 479 5.77 4.44 21.15
C SER A 479 4.66 4.03 22.11
N ASP A 480 4.08 5.02 22.79
CA ASP A 480 2.83 4.85 23.56
C ASP A 480 1.58 4.90 22.66
N LYS A 481 1.73 5.22 21.37
CA LYS A 481 0.63 5.24 20.39
C LYS A 481 0.39 3.83 19.80
N PRO A 482 -0.83 3.52 19.36
CA PRO A 482 -1.09 2.28 18.63
C PRO A 482 -0.17 2.11 17.41
N ALA A 483 0.39 0.90 17.23
CA ALA A 483 1.27 0.58 16.11
C ALA A 483 0.55 0.56 14.74
N VAL A 484 -0.78 0.40 14.76
CA VAL A 484 -1.66 0.49 13.59
C VAL A 484 -2.76 1.48 13.92
N THR A 485 -2.91 2.47 13.06
CA THR A 485 -3.90 3.56 13.20
C THR A 485 -4.68 3.75 11.90
N VAL A 486 -5.84 4.37 12.01
CA VAL A 486 -6.75 4.71 10.90
C VAL A 486 -7.14 6.19 11.00
N LEU A 487 -7.81 6.69 9.97
CA LEU A 487 -8.29 8.06 9.87
C LEU A 487 -9.82 8.10 10.06
N SER A 488 -10.32 8.94 10.96
CA SER A 488 -11.73 8.98 11.35
C SER A 488 -12.68 9.39 10.21
N LYS A 489 -12.18 10.12 9.20
CA LYS A 489 -12.90 10.45 7.95
C LYS A 489 -12.38 9.67 6.73
N GLY A 490 -11.44 8.75 6.96
CA GLY A 490 -10.73 7.99 5.94
C GLY A 490 -9.67 8.79 5.17
N TRP A 491 -8.96 8.11 4.29
CA TRP A 491 -7.82 8.64 3.54
C TRP A 491 -8.22 9.60 2.43
N LEU A 492 -9.35 9.37 1.74
CA LEU A 492 -9.79 10.24 0.65
C LEU A 492 -10.07 11.67 1.13
N ASP A 493 -10.41 11.84 2.40
CA ASP A 493 -10.64 13.14 3.01
C ASP A 493 -9.36 14.01 3.01
N ILE A 494 -8.16 13.43 3.22
CA ILE A 494 -6.89 14.17 3.09
C ILE A 494 -6.74 14.75 1.68
N TRP A 495 -7.02 13.93 0.66
CA TRP A 495 -6.93 14.36 -0.74
C TRP A 495 -8.00 15.39 -1.07
N THR A 496 -9.18 15.27 -0.47
CA THR A 496 -10.28 16.24 -0.62
C THR A 496 -9.91 17.60 -0.01
N GLN A 497 -9.21 17.63 1.12
CA GLN A 497 -8.70 18.87 1.73
C GLN A 497 -7.53 19.46 0.94
N MET A 498 -6.67 18.62 0.34
CA MET A 498 -5.53 19.06 -0.47
C MET A 498 -5.93 19.59 -1.85
N ALA A 499 -6.91 18.97 -2.51
CA ALA A 499 -7.28 19.24 -3.90
C ALA A 499 -7.58 20.73 -4.23
N PRO A 500 -8.30 21.50 -3.38
CA PRO A 500 -8.52 22.94 -3.60
C PRO A 500 -7.25 23.78 -3.67
N THR A 501 -6.13 23.26 -3.17
CA THR A 501 -4.83 23.92 -3.24
C THR A 501 -4.06 23.57 -4.52
N LEU A 502 -4.60 22.72 -5.39
CA LEU A 502 -3.93 22.23 -6.60
C LEU A 502 -4.75 22.60 -7.84
N ASP A 503 -4.10 22.62 -9.01
CA ASP A 503 -4.78 22.76 -10.29
C ASP A 503 -4.96 21.37 -10.90
N ILE A 504 -6.16 20.80 -10.78
CA ILE A 504 -6.48 19.44 -11.20
C ILE A 504 -7.55 19.48 -12.30
N THR A 505 -7.22 18.96 -13.47
CA THR A 505 -8.19 18.71 -14.55
C THR A 505 -8.55 17.23 -14.59
N LEU A 506 -9.80 16.91 -14.24
CA LEU A 506 -10.38 15.57 -14.32
C LEU A 506 -10.83 15.25 -15.76
N ASN A 507 -11.08 13.97 -16.06
CA ASN A 507 -11.45 13.46 -17.39
C ASN A 507 -10.50 13.94 -18.51
N ALA A 508 -9.23 14.16 -18.18
CA ALA A 508 -8.19 14.61 -19.09
C ALA A 508 -7.49 13.41 -19.71
N HIS A 509 -7.99 12.96 -20.86
CA HIS A 509 -7.42 11.84 -21.59
C HIS A 509 -6.25 12.30 -22.46
N VAL A 510 -5.02 11.94 -22.07
CA VAL A 510 -3.83 12.17 -22.87
C VAL A 510 -3.71 11.07 -23.93
N THR A 511 -3.67 11.45 -25.21
CA THR A 511 -3.64 10.52 -26.34
C THR A 511 -2.34 10.57 -27.14
N GLY A 512 -1.48 11.55 -26.86
CA GLY A 512 -0.12 11.59 -27.40
C GLY A 512 0.81 12.44 -26.52
N ILE A 513 2.05 12.00 -26.34
CA ILE A 513 3.11 12.72 -25.65
C ILE A 513 4.37 12.65 -26.53
N ASP A 514 4.86 13.81 -26.95
CA ASP A 514 6.10 13.99 -27.69
C ASP A 514 7.09 14.76 -26.82
N ARG A 515 8.17 14.09 -26.42
CA ARG A 515 9.24 14.66 -25.59
C ARG A 515 10.46 15.03 -26.44
N GLY A 516 10.38 14.90 -27.77
CA GLY A 516 11.47 15.13 -28.69
C GLY A 516 12.63 14.15 -28.50
N ALA A 517 12.36 12.93 -28.03
CA ALA A 517 13.40 11.92 -27.85
C ALA A 517 13.95 11.53 -29.23
N VAL A 518 15.14 12.06 -29.58
CA VAL A 518 15.80 11.71 -30.84
C VAL A 518 16.10 10.21 -30.79
N GLY A 519 15.40 9.44 -31.61
CA GLY A 519 15.54 7.99 -31.66
C GLY A 519 17.00 7.60 -31.86
N GLN A 520 17.62 7.00 -30.83
CA GLN A 520 18.73 6.09 -31.06
C GLN A 520 18.15 4.76 -31.53
N VAL A 521 17.69 4.76 -32.77
CA VAL A 521 17.51 3.53 -33.54
C VAL A 521 18.88 3.18 -34.12
N THR A 522 19.54 2.19 -33.54
CA THR A 522 20.38 1.23 -34.26
C THR A 522 20.38 -0.09 -33.54
#